data_AF-A0A701IYI7-F1
#
_entry.id   AF-A0A701IYI7-F1
#
_cell.length_a   1.000
_cell.length_b   1.000
_cell.length_c   1.000
_cell.angle_alpha   90.00
_cell.angle_beta   90.00
_cell.angle_gamma   90.00
#
_symmetry.space_group_name_H-M   'P 1'
#
loop_
_entity.id
_entity.type
_entity.pdbx_description
1 polymer ?
#
loop_
_entity_poly.entity_id
_entity_poly.type
_entity_poly.pdbx_seq_one_letter_code
_entity_poly.pdbx_strand_id
1 'polypeptide(L)'
;MHRSLVVAVMAIMPMVGLANQNSRPDIQVNVPPEVFSTRGQSSQPCIQCCVYQDQNYSEGAVIKVEGVLLQCQRDEKTISTNPLVWRRVKP
;
A
#
# COMPACT_ATOMS: atom_id res chain seq x y z
N MET A 1 42.45 -45.55 49.96
CA MET A 1 42.06 -46.96 49.79
C MET A 1 40.71 -47.16 50.46
N HIS A 2 39.81 -47.91 49.79
CA HIS A 2 38.49 -48.37 50.28
C HIS A 2 37.42 -47.27 50.44
N ARG A 3 36.19 -47.36 49.95
CA ARG A 3 35.40 -48.44 49.33
C ARG A 3 34.15 -47.78 48.73
N SER A 4 33.75 -48.28 47.56
CA SER A 4 32.51 -48.01 46.85
C SER A 4 31.27 -48.15 47.74
N LEU A 5 30.19 -47.41 47.44
CA LEU A 5 28.92 -47.97 46.92
C LEU A 5 27.79 -46.93 46.88
N VAL A 6 27.09 -46.95 45.73
CA VAL A 6 25.70 -46.54 45.42
C VAL A 6 25.25 -45.11 45.77
N VAL A 7 24.63 -44.43 44.79
CA VAL A 7 23.17 -44.46 44.60
C VAL A 7 22.87 -43.86 43.22
N ALA A 8 22.25 -44.67 42.37
CA ALA A 8 21.58 -44.21 41.18
C ALA A 8 20.28 -43.50 41.59
N VAL A 9 20.07 -42.25 41.16
CA VAL A 9 18.71 -41.71 41.01
C VAL A 9 18.64 -40.93 39.70
N MET A 10 17.71 -41.40 38.90
CA MET A 10 17.25 -40.93 37.62
C MET A 10 16.45 -39.62 37.75
N ALA A 11 16.30 -38.93 36.62
CA ALA A 11 15.42 -37.79 36.35
C ALA A 11 16.05 -36.42 36.68
N ILE A 12 15.98 -35.40 35.81
CA ILE A 12 14.98 -35.07 34.81
C ILE A 12 15.68 -34.15 33.78
N MET A 13 15.75 -34.55 32.52
CA MET A 13 16.18 -33.65 31.44
C MET A 13 14.97 -32.79 31.07
N PRO A 14 14.97 -31.45 31.24
CA PRO A 14 13.90 -30.64 30.72
C PRO A 14 14.09 -30.54 29.21
N MET A 15 13.41 -31.40 28.46
CA MET A 15 13.21 -31.19 27.03
C MET A 15 12.23 -30.02 26.85
N VAL A 16 12.75 -28.79 26.81
CA VAL A 16 11.97 -27.63 26.33
C VAL A 16 12.04 -27.60 24.80
N GLY A 17 11.13 -28.36 24.18
CA GLY A 17 10.94 -28.37 22.73
C GLY A 17 9.94 -27.31 22.25
N LEU A 18 10.45 -26.39 21.43
CA LEU A 18 9.79 -25.54 20.41
C LEU A 18 8.43 -24.89 20.75
N ALA A 19 8.49 -23.59 21.07
CA ALA A 19 7.37 -22.69 20.85
C ALA A 19 7.21 -22.41 19.35
N ASN A 20 6.19 -22.97 18.71
CA ASN A 20 5.63 -22.40 17.48
C ASN A 20 4.15 -22.75 17.34
N GLN A 21 3.31 -22.15 18.19
CA GLN A 21 1.87 -22.07 17.93
C GLN A 21 1.56 -20.69 17.33
N ASN A 22 2.09 -20.43 16.14
CA ASN A 22 1.46 -19.45 15.26
C ASN A 22 0.67 -20.19 14.19
N SER A 23 -0.39 -20.88 14.62
CA SER A 23 -1.48 -21.31 13.74
C SER A 23 -2.28 -20.08 13.34
N ARG A 24 -1.68 -19.22 12.51
CA ARG A 24 -2.46 -18.25 11.72
C ARG A 24 -3.14 -19.08 10.63
N PRO A 25 -4.48 -19.14 10.58
CA PRO A 25 -5.13 -19.70 9.41
C PRO A 25 -4.70 -18.85 8.22
N ASP A 26 -4.05 -19.48 7.24
CA ASP A 26 -3.73 -18.86 5.96
C ASP A 26 -5.06 -18.70 5.21
N ILE A 27 -5.75 -17.59 5.51
CA ILE A 27 -7.01 -17.24 4.87
C ILE A 27 -6.66 -16.75 3.46
N GLN A 28 -6.57 -17.69 2.52
CA GLN A 28 -6.46 -17.35 1.11
C GLN A 28 -7.84 -16.97 0.59
N VAL A 29 -8.07 -15.65 0.53
CA VAL A 29 -9.26 -15.09 -0.11
C VAL A 29 -9.08 -15.29 -1.61
N ASN A 30 -9.76 -16.30 -2.17
CA ASN A 30 -9.82 -16.49 -3.61
C ASN A 30 -10.65 -15.35 -4.21
N VAL A 31 -9.96 -14.30 -4.66
CA VAL A 31 -10.59 -13.18 -5.33
C VAL A 31 -10.75 -13.55 -6.82
N PRO A 32 -11.98 -13.58 -7.35
CA PRO A 32 -12.21 -13.95 -8.74
C PRO A 32 -11.42 -13.05 -9.72
N PRO A 33 -10.84 -13.56 -10.81
CA PRO A 33 -10.04 -12.74 -11.75
C PRO A 33 -10.84 -11.62 -12.42
N GLU A 34 -12.18 -11.67 -12.35
CA GLU A 34 -13.10 -10.66 -12.90
C GLU A 34 -12.98 -9.30 -12.19
N VAL A 35 -12.54 -9.24 -10.92
CA VAL A 35 -12.28 -7.95 -10.23
C VAL A 35 -10.96 -7.30 -10.64
N PHE A 36 -10.07 -8.03 -11.31
CA PHE A 36 -8.88 -7.47 -11.96
C PHE A 36 -9.10 -7.21 -13.45
N SER A 37 -10.23 -7.68 -14.01
CA SER A 37 -10.56 -7.55 -15.41
C SER A 37 -11.21 -6.20 -15.68
N THR A 38 -10.38 -5.16 -15.82
CA THR A 38 -10.75 -3.86 -16.40
C THR A 38 -11.08 -4.00 -17.89
N ARG A 39 -12.11 -4.78 -18.26
CA ARG A 39 -12.63 -4.81 -19.63
C ARG A 39 -13.91 -3.97 -19.66
N GLY A 40 -13.75 -2.68 -19.97
CA GLY A 40 -14.83 -1.68 -19.98
C GLY A 40 -14.81 -0.70 -18.80
N GLN A 41 -13.81 -0.78 -17.93
CA GLN A 41 -13.64 0.15 -16.83
C GLN A 41 -13.07 1.45 -17.40
N SER A 42 -13.87 2.52 -17.42
CA SER A 42 -13.35 3.89 -17.56
C SER A 42 -12.08 3.97 -16.72
N SER A 43 -10.96 4.40 -17.31
CA SER A 43 -9.71 4.64 -16.55
C SER A 43 -10.11 5.29 -15.24
N GLN A 44 -9.78 4.66 -14.10
CA GLN A 44 -10.28 5.13 -12.81
C GLN A 44 -10.11 6.65 -12.73
N PRO A 45 -11.14 7.39 -12.29
CA PRO A 45 -11.05 8.84 -12.25
C PRO A 45 -9.81 9.21 -11.47
N CYS A 46 -8.90 9.91 -12.14
CA CYS A 46 -7.58 10.14 -11.61
C CYS A 46 -7.69 11.01 -10.36
N ILE A 47 -7.36 10.40 -9.21
CA ILE A 47 -7.30 11.06 -7.92
C ILE A 47 -5.98 11.82 -7.84
N GLN A 48 -6.02 13.09 -7.44
CA GLN A 48 -4.85 13.98 -7.36
C GLN A 48 -4.18 14.32 -8.70
N CYS A 49 -4.97 14.66 -9.71
CA CYS A 49 -4.46 15.20 -10.98
C CYS A 49 -5.44 16.22 -11.58
N CYS A 50 -4.92 17.04 -12.50
CA CYS A 50 -5.75 17.85 -13.39
C CYS A 50 -5.94 17.11 -14.72
N VAL A 51 -7.10 17.29 -15.36
CA VAL A 51 -7.41 16.65 -16.66
C VAL A 51 -7.55 17.72 -17.73
N TYR A 52 -6.99 17.46 -18.91
CA TYR A 52 -7.16 18.30 -20.10
C TYR A 52 -7.14 17.42 -21.37
N GLN A 53 -8.17 17.53 -22.22
CA GLN A 53 -8.33 16.71 -23.44
C GLN A 53 -8.08 15.21 -23.21
N ASP A 54 -8.69 14.64 -22.16
CA ASP A 54 -8.54 13.23 -21.79
C ASP A 54 -7.13 12.81 -21.35
N GLN A 55 -6.23 13.77 -21.11
CA GLN A 55 -4.90 13.53 -20.55
C GLN A 55 -4.85 13.94 -19.08
N ASN A 56 -4.19 13.11 -18.27
CA ASN A 56 -4.02 13.32 -16.83
C ASN A 56 -2.67 13.97 -16.55
N TYR A 57 -2.68 15.02 -15.72
CA TYR A 57 -1.51 15.83 -15.39
C TYR A 57 -1.30 15.88 -13.88
N SER A 58 -0.09 15.56 -13.41
CA SER A 58 0.26 15.60 -11.99
C SER A 58 0.37 17.03 -11.46
N GLU A 59 0.39 17.17 -10.13
CA GLU A 59 0.68 18.43 -9.45
C GLU A 59 1.99 19.05 -10.00
N GLY A 60 1.96 20.36 -10.26
CA GLY A 60 3.06 21.13 -10.84
C GLY A 60 3.14 21.14 -12.36
N ALA A 61 2.41 20.27 -13.07
CA ALA A 61 2.39 20.25 -14.54
C ALA A 61 1.95 21.58 -15.14
N VAL A 62 2.56 21.99 -16.26
CA VAL A 62 2.26 23.24 -16.96
C VAL A 62 1.84 22.96 -18.39
N ILE A 63 0.71 23.53 -18.80
CA ILE A 63 0.21 23.46 -20.18
C ILE A 63 -0.02 24.87 -20.73
N LYS A 64 0.11 25.01 -22.05
CA LYS A 64 -0.27 26.24 -22.76
C LYS A 64 -1.57 25.99 -23.51
N VAL A 65 -2.60 26.76 -23.17
CA VAL A 65 -3.93 26.67 -23.80
C VAL A 65 -4.31 28.06 -24.24
N GLU A 66 -4.61 28.25 -25.53
CA GLU A 66 -5.11 29.54 -26.06
C GLU A 66 -4.24 30.75 -25.70
N GLY A 67 -2.92 30.57 -25.61
CA GLY A 67 -1.97 31.64 -25.28
C GLY A 67 -1.81 31.94 -23.78
N VAL A 68 -2.54 31.27 -22.88
CA VAL A 68 -2.30 31.33 -21.43
C VAL A 68 -1.55 30.10 -20.92
N LEU A 69 -0.73 30.28 -19.89
CA LEU A 69 -0.13 29.17 -19.15
C LEU A 69 -1.02 28.79 -17.98
N LEU A 70 -1.31 27.49 -17.88
CA LEU A 70 -2.02 26.89 -16.76
C LEU A 70 -1.07 25.94 -16.05
N GLN A 71 -1.03 26.02 -14.72
CA GLN A 71 -0.35 25.07 -13.87
C GLN A 71 -1.36 24.27 -13.05
N CYS A 72 -1.17 22.95 -12.98
CA CYS A 72 -1.94 22.10 -12.10
C CYS A 72 -1.46 22.31 -10.67
N GLN A 73 -2.28 22.92 -9.83
CA GLN A 73 -1.90 23.30 -8.47
C GLN A 73 -2.94 22.81 -7.47
N ARG A 74 -2.50 22.60 -6.23
CA ARG A 74 -3.40 22.32 -5.12
C ARG A 74 -4.20 23.55 -4.74
N ASP A 75 -5.51 23.39 -4.64
CA ASP A 75 -6.37 24.39 -4.01
C ASP A 75 -6.45 24.16 -2.50
N GLU A 76 -5.71 24.97 -1.74
CA GLU A 76 -5.62 24.85 -0.27
C GLU A 76 -6.96 25.07 0.44
N LYS A 77 -7.93 25.71 -0.23
CA LYS A 77 -9.25 26.00 0.32
C LYS A 77 -10.25 24.86 0.12
N THR A 78 -9.89 23.84 -0.66
CA THR A 78 -10.79 22.76 -1.04
C THR A 78 -10.45 21.49 -0.26
N ILE A 79 -11.44 20.98 0.48
CA ILE A 79 -11.38 19.66 1.12
C ILE A 79 -12.07 18.66 0.18
N SER A 80 -11.28 17.95 -0.62
CA SER A 80 -11.72 17.00 -1.64
C SER A 80 -10.73 15.84 -1.78
N THR A 81 -11.19 14.70 -2.29
CA THR A 81 -10.33 13.57 -2.69
C THR A 81 -9.49 13.91 -3.94
N ASN A 82 -9.88 14.94 -4.70
CA ASN A 82 -9.06 15.56 -5.73
C ASN A 82 -9.01 17.08 -5.52
N PRO A 83 -7.98 17.60 -4.84
CA PRO A 83 -7.84 19.04 -4.57
C PRO A 83 -7.05 19.79 -5.66
N LEU A 84 -6.73 19.16 -6.81
CA LEU A 84 -5.93 19.81 -7.85
C LEU A 84 -6.79 20.55 -8.87
N VAL A 85 -6.39 21.77 -9.22
CA VAL A 85 -7.09 22.65 -10.15
C VAL A 85 -6.11 23.37 -11.08
N TRP A 86 -6.56 23.67 -12.31
CA TRP A 86 -5.80 24.51 -13.23
C TRP A 86 -5.80 25.97 -12.77
N ARG A 87 -4.62 26.51 -12.49
CA ARG A 87 -4.40 27.93 -12.13
C ARG A 87 -3.63 28.62 -13.24
N ARG A 88 -4.06 29.82 -13.64
CA ARG A 88 -3.28 30.65 -14.56
C ARG A 88 -2.00 31.09 -13.87
N VAL A 89 -0.87 30.94 -14.56
CA VAL A 89 0.43 31.43 -14.12
C VAL A 89 0.96 32.47 -15.09
N LYS A 90 1.79 33.39 -14.58
CA LYS A 90 2.52 34.31 -15.45
C LYS A 90 3.56 33.51 -16.24
N PRO A 91 3.80 33.86 -17.53
CA PRO A 91 4.91 33.30 -18.29
C PRO A 91 6.27 33.64 -17.69
#